data_AF-A0A2E4J8S4-F1
#
_entry.id   AF-A0A2E4J8S4-F1
#
_cell.length_a   1.000
_cell.length_b   1.000
_cell.length_c   1.000
_cell.angle_alpha   90.00
_cell.angle_beta   90.00
_cell.angle_gamma   90.00
#
_symmetry.space_group_name_H-M   'P 1'
#
loop_
_entity.id
_entity.type
_entity.pdbx_description
1 polymer ?
#
loop_
_entity_poly.entity_id
_entity_poly.type
_entity_poly.pdbx_seq_one_letter_code
_entity_poly.pdbx_strand_id
1 'polypeptide(L)' 'MKLRLFFGLCFTLLFESYSQCAMCRVVAESSQEAGATLANGLNSGILYLMMFPYILILFGFIWMYVRKKDAINS' A
#
# COMPACT_ATOMS: atom_id res chain seq x y z
N MET A 1 -33.82 11.86 9.45
CA MET A 1 -33.21 11.28 10.67
C MET A 1 -32.23 10.13 10.36
N LYS A 2 -32.59 9.18 9.49
CA LYS A 2 -31.74 8.02 9.11
C LYS A 2 -30.38 8.41 8.50
N LEU A 3 -30.33 9.44 7.66
CA LEU A 3 -29.09 9.91 7.00
C LEU A 3 -28.11 10.59 7.98
N ARG A 4 -28.63 11.32 8.98
CA ARG A 4 -27.81 11.94 10.03
C ARG A 4 -27.24 10.88 10.99
N LEU A 5 -28.02 9.85 11.27
CA LEU A 5 -27.58 8.69 12.06
C LEU A 5 -26.49 7.90 11.32
N PHE A 6 -26.66 7.69 10.02
CA PHE A 6 -25.69 7.02 9.15
C PHE A 6 -24.36 7.79 9.09
N PHE A 7 -24.41 9.12 8.90
CA PHE A 7 -23.20 9.95 8.90
C PHE A 7 -22.53 10.01 10.27
N GLY A 8 -23.30 10.06 11.36
CA GLY A 8 -22.77 10.00 12.73
C GLY A 8 -22.08 8.67 13.06
N LEU A 9 -22.66 7.56 12.62
CA LEU A 9 -22.10 6.21 12.79
C LEU A 9 -20.80 6.03 11.98
N CYS A 10 -20.77 6.52 10.73
CA CYS A 10 -19.55 6.51 9.91
C CYS A 10 -18.43 7.36 10.54
N PHE A 11 -18.78 8.50 11.14
CA PHE A 11 -17.80 9.39 11.77
C PHE A 11 -17.12 8.73 12.97
N THR A 12 -17.85 8.02 13.84
CA THR A 12 -17.26 7.32 14.99
C THR A 12 -16.35 6.14 14.59
N LEU A 13 -16.59 5.52 13.43
CA LEU A 13 -15.73 4.44 12.91
C LEU A 13 -14.38 4.94 12.37
N LEU A 14 -14.23 6.25 12.12
CA LEU A 14 -12.96 6.86 11.71
C LEU A 14 -12.01 7.14 12.90
N PHE A 15 -12.54 7.18 14.13
CA PHE A 15 -11.75 7.49 15.34
C PHE A 15 -11.17 6.26 16.04
N GLU A 16 -11.46 5.04 15.57
CA GLU A 16 -10.76 3.81 15.96
C GLU A 16 -9.39 3.72 15.24
N SER A 17 -8.58 4.76 15.43
CA SER A 17 -7.16 4.78 15.08
C SER A 17 -6.35 4.73 16.36
N TYR A 18 -6.59 3.70 17.18
CA TYR A 18 -5.51 3.14 17.98
C TYR A 18 -4.37 2.84 17.01
N SER A 19 -3.22 3.48 17.22
CA SER A 19 -2.07 3.36 16.34
C SER A 19 -1.76 1.89 16.05
N GLN A 20 -2.14 1.43 14.85
CA GLN A 20 -1.71 0.15 14.25
C GLN A 20 -0.20 0.16 13.94
N CYS A 21 0.56 1.02 14.61
CA CYS A 21 2.00 1.21 14.45
C CYS A 21 2.80 0.20 15.29
N ALA A 22 2.18 -0.52 16.22
CA ALA A 22 2.84 -1.58 16.98
C ALA A 22 3.03 -2.87 16.16
N MET A 23 2.20 -3.12 15.13
CA MET A 23 2.34 -4.33 14.29
C MET A 23 3.60 -4.27 13.40
N CYS A 24 3.86 -3.13 12.76
CA CYS A 24 5.03 -3.01 11.87
C CYS A 24 6.35 -3.04 12.65
N ARG A 25 6.34 -2.53 13.89
CA ARG A 25 7.52 -2.51 14.78
C ARG A 25 7.84 -3.89 15.36
N VAL A 26 6.83 -4.64 15.82
CA VAL A 26 7.01 -5.99 16.38
C VAL A 26 7.47 -6.99 15.32
N VAL A 27 7.00 -6.88 14.07
CA VAL A 27 7.52 -7.71 12.96
C VAL A 27 8.98 -7.37 12.66
N ALA A 28 9.37 -6.09 12.67
CA ALA A 28 10.75 -5.67 12.44
C ALA A 28 11.70 -6.10 13.59
N GLU A 29 11.30 -5.91 14.85
CA GLU A 29 12.10 -6.26 16.03
C GLU A 29 12.24 -7.79 16.19
N SER A 30 11.15 -8.56 16.00
CA SER A 30 11.21 -10.04 16.03
C SER A 30 12.08 -10.65 14.92
N SER A 31 12.19 -9.99 13.77
CA SER A 31 13.07 -10.40 12.66
C SER A 31 14.56 -10.22 12.98
N GLN A 32 14.90 -9.26 13.84
CA GLN A 32 16.27 -8.91 14.19
C GLN A 32 16.79 -9.76 15.36
N GLU A 33 15.91 -10.12 16.30
CA GLU A 33 16.22 -11.01 17.43
C GLU A 33 16.29 -12.49 17.04
N ALA A 34 15.55 -12.93 16.01
CA ALA A 34 15.52 -14.32 15.54
C ALA A 34 16.75 -14.76 14.70
N GLY A 35 17.71 -13.85 14.47
CA GLY A 35 18.96 -14.13 13.76
C GLY A 35 19.04 -13.47 12.37
N ALA A 36 20.26 -13.09 11.97
CA ALA A 36 20.57 -12.29 10.78
C ALA A 36 20.05 -12.85 9.44
N THR A 37 19.69 -14.14 9.37
CA THR A 37 19.17 -14.78 8.15
C THR A 37 17.72 -14.39 7.84
N LEU A 38 16.88 -14.17 8.86
CA LEU A 38 15.49 -13.72 8.71
C LEU A 38 15.42 -12.23 8.33
N ALA A 39 16.31 -11.41 8.91
CA ALA A 39 16.43 -9.99 8.59
C ALA A 39 16.78 -9.72 7.10
N ASN A 40 17.62 -10.56 6.49
CA ASN A 40 17.96 -10.45 5.07
C ASN A 40 16.76 -10.77 4.16
N GLY A 41 15.93 -11.75 4.53
CA GLY A 41 14.69 -12.09 3.80
C GLY A 41 13.65 -10.97 3.84
N LEU A 42 13.56 -10.22 4.94
CA LEU A 42 12.65 -9.09 5.08
C LEU A 42 13.00 -7.93 4.13
N ASN A 43 14.29 -7.59 3.98
CA ASN A 43 14.72 -6.54 3.04
C ASN A 43 14.33 -6.90 1.59
N SER A 44 14.46 -8.17 1.21
CA SER A 44 13.98 -8.65 -0.10
C SER A 44 12.46 -8.54 -0.23
N GLY A 45 11.70 -8.80 0.83
CA GLY A 45 10.24 -8.62 0.85
C GLY A 45 9.80 -7.16 0.70
N ILE A 46 10.48 -6.23 1.37
CA ILE A 46 10.23 -4.79 1.25
C ILE A 46 10.53 -4.31 -0.17
N LEU A 47 11.67 -4.71 -0.74
CA LEU A 47 12.02 -4.38 -2.12
C LEU A 47 11.02 -4.97 -3.13
N TYR A 48 10.53 -6.18 -2.89
CA TYR A 48 9.50 -6.81 -3.73
C TYR A 48 8.18 -6.03 -3.72
N LEU A 49 7.68 -5.67 -2.53
CA LEU A 49 6.45 -4.88 -2.40
C LEU A 49 6.61 -3.45 -2.95
N MET A 50 7.77 -2.85 -2.76
CA MET A 50 8.09 -1.51 -3.29
C MET A 50 8.22 -1.49 -4.82
N MET A 51 8.60 -2.60 -5.45
CA MET A 51 8.71 -2.70 -6.92
C MET A 51 7.34 -2.62 -7.61
N PHE A 52 6.30 -3.17 -6.99
CA PHE A 52 4.94 -3.24 -7.54
C PHE A 52 4.36 -1.88 -7.99
N PRO A 53 4.37 -0.80 -7.19
CA PRO A 53 3.86 0.50 -7.62
C PRO A 53 4.61 1.08 -8.83
N TYR A 54 5.92 0.85 -8.98
CA TYR A 54 6.68 1.34 -10.14
C TYR A 54 6.26 0.63 -11.43
N ILE A 55 6.02 -0.68 -11.36
CA ILE A 55 5.55 -1.47 -12.50
C ILE A 55 4.18 -0.96 -12.96
N LEU A 56 3.24 -0.74 -12.02
CA LEU A 56 1.91 -0.23 -12.35
C LEU A 56 1.96 1.15 -13.02
N ILE A 57 2.80 2.05 -12.53
CA ILE A 57 2.98 3.39 -13.11
C ILE A 57 3.54 3.27 -14.55
N LEU A 58 4.54 2.42 -14.77
CA LEU A 58 5.12 2.18 -16.09
C LEU A 58 4.07 1.66 -17.08
N PHE A 59 3.29 0.66 -16.70
CA PHE A 59 2.19 0.14 -17.53
C PHE A 59 1.14 1.21 -17.81
N GLY A 60 0.80 2.04 -16.82
CA GLY A 60 -0.13 3.17 -17.00
C GLY A 60 0.38 4.17 -18.04
N PHE A 61 1.66 4.55 -17.98
CA PHE A 61 2.26 5.45 -18.97
C PHE A 61 2.31 4.85 -20.37
N ILE A 62 2.70 3.58 -20.50
CA ILE A 62 2.71 2.88 -21.80
C ILE A 62 1.31 2.84 -22.40
N TRP A 63 0.29 2.50 -21.59
CA TRP A 63 -1.09 2.44 -22.05
C TRP A 63 -1.60 3.82 -22.52
N MET A 64 -1.34 4.88 -21.75
CA MET A 64 -1.70 6.24 -22.16
C MET A 64 -0.98 6.66 -23.44
N TYR A 65 0.30 6.33 -23.59
CA TYR A 65 1.08 6.64 -24.79
C TYR A 65 0.54 5.92 -26.02
N VAL A 66 0.24 4.63 -25.91
CA VAL A 66 -0.36 3.84 -27.00
C VAL A 66 -1.72 4.42 -27.40
N ARG A 67 -2.61 4.69 -26.43
CA ARG A 67 -3.92 5.30 -26.71
C ARG A 67 -3.81 6.66 -27.38
N LYS A 68 -2.83 7.49 -26.96
CA LYS A 68 -2.59 8.79 -27.58
C LYS A 68 -2.09 8.62 -29.02
N LYS A 69 -1.20 7.67 -29.27
CA LYS A 69 -0.68 7.36 -30.61
C LYS A 69 -1.80 6.88 -31.54
N ASP A 70 -2.67 5.99 -31.06
CA ASP A 70 -3.82 5.49 -31.83
C ASP A 70 -4.81 6.62 -32.16
N ALA A 71 -5.03 7.57 -31.23
CA ALA A 71 -5.89 8.73 -31.45
C ALA A 71 -5.30 9.79 -32.40
N ILE A 72 -3.97 9.87 -32.52
CA ILE A 72 -3.27 10.77 -33.46
C ILE A 72 -3.18 10.16 -34.87
N ASN A 73 -3.04 8.83 -34.95
CA ASN A 73 -2.90 8.10 -36.21
C ASN A 73 -4.24 7.67 -36.84
N SER A 74 -5.37 7.95 -36.18
CA SER A 74 -6.72 7.84 -36.74
C SER A 74 -7.18 9.16 -37.33
#